data_AF-F0H7X1-F1
#
_entry.id   AF-F0H7X1-F1
#
_cell.length_a   1.000
_cell.length_b   1.000
_cell.length_c   1.000
_cell.angle_alpha   90.00
_cell.angle_beta   90.00
_cell.angle_gamma   90.00
#
_symmetry.space_group_name_H-M   'P 1'
#
loop_
_entity.id
_entity.type
_entity.pdbx_description
1 polymer ?
#
loop_
_entity_poly.entity_id
_entity_poly.type
_entity_poly.pdbx_seq_one_letter_code
_entity_poly.pdbx_strand_id
1 'polypeptide(L)'
;MGFEKLTESVLGRCGCSGKAFSHGSIFGSLFFSYLCGGECLEDINALTGQFKQRPGTLLPSADTVGRGLKELAEENIVYKSETSDKSYRFNTAKKLNTLLLRMIRRMGLIKAGSHVDLDFDHQFIPAHKFDAKYSYKQDFGYFPGWASIGGIIVGGENRDGNTNVKFHQEDTLRRIMDRVTSELGVV
;
A
#
# COMPACT_ATOMS: atom_id res chain seq x y z
N MET A 1 -14.56 16.52 -2.56
CA MET A 1 -14.46 15.07 -2.87
C MET A 1 -14.56 14.28 -1.58
N GLY A 2 -15.54 13.40 -1.42
CA GLY A 2 -15.83 12.71 -0.15
C GLY A 2 -14.88 11.56 0.21
N PHE A 3 -13.60 11.62 -0.18
CA PHE A 3 -12.63 10.54 0.04
C PHE A 3 -12.39 10.27 1.52
N GLU A 4 -12.47 11.27 2.39
CA GLU A 4 -12.33 11.08 3.83
C GLU A 4 -13.36 10.08 4.38
N LYS A 5 -14.64 10.23 4.03
CA LYS A 5 -15.69 9.26 4.40
C LYS A 5 -15.42 7.87 3.82
N LEU A 6 -14.85 7.78 2.61
CA LEU A 6 -14.51 6.50 2.01
C LEU A 6 -13.34 5.83 2.75
N THR A 7 -12.29 6.58 3.04
CA THR A 7 -11.13 6.13 3.81
C THR A 7 -11.56 5.63 5.18
N GLU A 8 -12.38 6.40 5.91
CA GLU A 8 -12.92 5.97 7.21
C GLU A 8 -13.81 4.73 7.09
N SER A 9 -14.60 4.58 6.01
CA SER A 9 -15.43 3.39 5.80
C SER A 9 -14.65 2.11 5.56
N VAL A 10 -13.41 2.19 5.05
CA VAL A 10 -12.57 1.03 4.72
C VAL A 10 -11.55 0.74 5.81
N LEU A 11 -10.90 1.78 6.33
CA LEU A 11 -9.81 1.66 7.31
C LEU A 11 -10.29 1.84 8.75
N GLY A 12 -11.50 2.35 8.94
CA GLY A 12 -11.99 2.79 10.24
C GLY A 12 -11.38 4.11 10.69
N ARG A 13 -11.66 4.46 11.94
CA ARG A 13 -11.01 5.59 12.62
C ARG A 13 -9.61 5.19 13.04
N CYS A 14 -8.67 6.13 12.94
CA CYS A 14 -7.34 5.96 13.49
C CYS A 14 -7.39 6.19 15.00
N GLY A 15 -6.68 5.34 15.76
CA GLY A 15 -6.68 5.36 17.22
C GLY A 15 -8.06 5.16 17.89
N CYS A 16 -8.06 5.13 19.22
CA CYS A 16 -9.27 4.91 20.03
C CYS A 16 -9.90 6.20 20.56
N SER A 17 -9.19 7.33 20.50
CA SER A 17 -9.67 8.62 21.00
C SER A 17 -10.16 9.49 19.85
N GLY A 18 -11.29 10.18 20.01
CA GLY A 18 -11.83 11.13 19.00
C GLY A 18 -10.96 12.35 18.70
N LYS A 19 -9.71 12.37 19.18
CA LYS A 19 -8.69 13.41 18.96
C LYS A 19 -7.56 12.95 18.04
N ALA A 20 -7.57 11.69 17.59
CA ALA A 20 -6.58 11.18 16.65
C ALA A 20 -6.75 11.80 15.26
N PHE A 21 -5.63 11.97 14.56
CA PHE A 21 -5.65 12.36 13.15
C PHE A 21 -6.27 11.25 12.31
N SER A 22 -7.03 11.61 11.26
CA SER A 22 -7.62 10.59 10.38
C SER A 22 -6.54 9.90 9.53
N HIS A 23 -6.84 8.71 9.03
CA HIS A 23 -6.00 8.05 8.02
C HIS A 23 -5.79 8.94 6.78
N GLY A 24 -6.77 9.79 6.44
CA GLY A 24 -6.63 10.79 5.38
C GLY A 24 -5.52 11.80 5.67
N SER A 25 -5.43 12.31 6.91
CA SER A 25 -4.35 13.20 7.32
C SER A 25 -2.98 12.50 7.32
N ILE A 26 -2.93 11.22 7.71
CA ILE A 26 -1.70 10.40 7.68
C ILE A 26 -1.20 10.25 6.23
N PHE A 27 -2.07 9.84 5.31
CA PHE A 27 -1.71 9.73 3.88
C PHE A 27 -1.36 11.08 3.27
N GLY A 28 -2.09 12.14 3.64
CA GLY A 28 -1.80 13.50 3.21
C GLY A 28 -0.39 13.93 3.60
N SER A 29 0.01 13.74 4.86
CA SER A 29 1.38 14.06 5.31
C SER A 29 2.46 13.33 4.52
N LEU A 30 2.28 12.03 4.28
CA LEU A 30 3.23 11.23 3.50
C LEU A 30 3.31 11.72 2.05
N PHE A 31 2.15 11.86 1.41
CA PHE A 31 2.06 12.29 0.02
C PHE A 31 2.69 13.66 -0.19
N PHE A 32 2.39 14.62 0.68
CA PHE A 32 2.97 15.95 0.64
C PHE A 32 4.48 15.94 0.91
N SER A 33 4.94 15.12 1.85
CA SER A 33 6.37 14.98 2.11
C SER A 33 7.13 14.46 0.89
N TYR A 34 6.63 13.39 0.26
CA TYR A 34 7.25 12.85 -0.96
C TYR A 34 7.20 13.83 -2.14
N LEU A 35 6.11 14.58 -2.33
CA LEU A 35 6.04 15.60 -3.38
C LEU A 35 7.02 16.76 -3.18
N CYS A 36 7.43 17.01 -1.94
CA CYS A 36 8.45 17.99 -1.60
C CYS A 36 9.88 17.40 -1.60
N GLY A 37 10.07 16.16 -2.08
CA GLY A 37 11.36 15.49 -2.13
C GLY A 37 11.84 14.92 -0.79
N GLY A 38 10.92 14.72 0.17
CA GLY A 38 11.23 13.99 1.41
C GLY A 38 11.55 12.53 1.12
N GLU A 39 12.51 11.98 1.85
CA GLU A 39 13.00 10.61 1.69
C GLU A 39 12.80 9.78 2.97
N CYS A 40 12.52 10.44 4.10
CA CYS A 40 12.26 9.82 5.39
C CYS A 40 11.01 10.38 6.07
N LEU A 41 10.51 9.69 7.11
CA LEU A 41 9.31 10.15 7.82
C LEU A 41 9.55 11.47 8.54
N GLU A 42 10.77 11.68 9.01
CA GLU A 42 11.22 12.84 9.76
C GLU A 42 11.07 14.14 8.95
N ASP A 43 11.15 14.08 7.61
CA ASP A 43 10.97 15.21 6.70
C ASP A 43 9.58 15.85 6.82
N ILE A 44 8.56 15.10 7.26
CA ILE A 44 7.22 15.63 7.55
C ILE A 44 7.29 16.79 8.56
N ASN A 45 8.17 16.67 9.57
CA ASN A 45 8.30 17.70 10.59
C ASN A 45 8.90 19.00 10.02
N ALA A 46 9.80 18.90 9.04
CA ALA A 46 10.39 20.07 8.37
C ALA A 46 9.34 20.86 7.57
N LEU A 47 8.35 20.16 6.99
CA LEU A 47 7.32 20.77 6.16
C LEU A 47 6.11 21.29 6.96
N THR A 48 5.96 20.87 8.21
CA THR A 48 4.82 21.22 9.06
C THR A 48 4.63 22.74 9.19
N GLY A 49 5.71 23.51 9.24
CA GLY A 49 5.65 24.97 9.30
C GLY A 49 5.03 25.60 8.05
N GLN A 50 5.36 25.08 6.87
CA GLN A 50 4.82 25.58 5.59
C GLN A 50 3.34 25.22 5.44
N PHE A 51 2.97 23.99 5.77
CA PHE A 51 1.56 23.57 5.66
C PHE A 51 0.62 24.32 6.61
N LYS A 52 1.11 24.73 7.80
CA LYS A 52 0.35 25.57 8.73
C LYS A 52 0.00 26.95 8.18
N GLN A 53 0.70 27.45 7.16
CA GLN A 53 0.38 28.74 6.54
C GLN A 53 -0.96 28.70 5.78
N ARG A 54 -1.40 27.52 5.34
CA ARG A 54 -2.73 27.34 4.73
C ARG A 54 -3.79 27.14 5.82
N PRO A 55 -4.78 28.04 5.95
CA PRO A 55 -5.85 27.88 6.94
C PRO A 55 -6.54 26.52 6.84
N GLY A 56 -6.81 25.91 7.99
CA GLY A 56 -7.47 24.60 8.09
C GLY A 56 -6.59 23.39 7.74
N THR A 57 -5.30 23.59 7.45
CA THR A 57 -4.36 22.50 7.18
C THR A 57 -3.60 22.14 8.45
N LEU A 58 -4.03 21.07 9.11
CA LEU A 58 -3.33 20.49 10.25
C LEU A 58 -2.81 19.11 9.86
N LEU A 59 -1.49 18.98 9.79
CA LEU A 59 -0.82 17.71 9.50
C LEU A 59 -0.26 17.08 10.78
N PRO A 60 -0.37 15.74 10.95
CA PRO A 60 0.30 15.04 12.04
C PRO A 60 1.83 15.13 11.92
N SER A 61 2.52 15.05 13.07
CA SER A 61 3.97 14.88 13.14
C SER A 61 4.41 13.53 12.57
N ALA A 62 5.70 13.41 12.24
CA ALA A 62 6.32 12.16 11.80
C ALA A 62 6.01 10.98 12.75
N ASP A 63 6.11 11.18 14.07
CA ASP A 63 5.79 10.14 15.07
C ASP A 63 4.35 9.66 14.99
N THR A 64 3.43 10.59 14.77
CA THR A 64 1.99 10.30 14.67
C THR A 64 1.68 9.57 13.39
N VAL A 65 2.31 9.96 12.27
CA VAL A 65 2.25 9.23 11.00
C VAL A 65 2.81 7.82 11.16
N GLY A 66 3.96 7.66 11.81
CA GLY A 66 4.57 6.36 12.07
C GLY A 66 3.68 5.42 12.89
N ARG A 67 2.97 5.94 13.91
CA ARG A 67 1.95 5.16 14.65
C ARG A 67 0.77 4.78 13.76
N GLY A 68 0.25 5.71 12.97
CA GLY A 68 -0.84 5.43 12.03
C GLY A 68 -0.47 4.37 10.99
N LEU A 69 0.76 4.40 10.48
CA LEU A 69 1.26 3.37 9.57
C LEU A 69 1.37 1.99 10.24
N LYS A 70 1.72 1.92 11.52
CA LYS A 70 1.72 0.66 12.28
C LYS A 70 0.31 0.11 12.47
N GLU A 71 -0.70 0.96 12.66
CA GLU A 71 -2.11 0.54 12.74
C GLU A 71 -2.62 -0.06 11.43
N LEU A 72 -2.04 0.34 10.29
CA LEU A 72 -2.36 -0.17 8.96
C LEU A 72 -1.62 -1.46 8.59
N ALA A 73 -0.66 -1.91 9.42
CA ALA A 73 0.08 -3.13 9.17
C ALA A 73 -0.86 -4.35 9.21
N GLU A 74 -0.63 -5.29 8.31
CA GLU A 74 -1.34 -6.56 8.23
C GLU A 74 -0.37 -7.70 8.51
N GLU A 75 -0.87 -8.77 9.13
CA GLU A 75 -0.07 -9.98 9.34
C GLU A 75 0.34 -10.61 8.00
N ASN A 76 1.53 -11.21 7.98
CA ASN A 76 2.01 -11.90 6.79
C ASN A 76 1.43 -13.31 6.72
N ILE A 77 1.08 -13.73 5.50
CA ILE A 77 0.95 -15.15 5.18
C ILE A 77 2.36 -15.73 5.10
N VAL A 78 2.59 -16.85 5.77
CA VAL A 78 3.87 -17.57 5.71
C VAL A 78 3.69 -18.82 4.87
N TYR A 79 4.37 -18.85 3.73
CA TYR A 79 4.42 -20.04 2.87
C TYR A 79 5.73 -20.79 3.10
N LYS A 80 5.61 -22.08 3.41
CA LYS A 80 6.75 -22.97 3.57
C LYS A 80 7.00 -23.74 2.27
N SER A 81 8.21 -23.65 1.74
CA SER A 81 8.64 -24.42 0.58
C SER A 81 8.93 -25.87 0.99
N GLU A 82 8.22 -26.82 0.40
CA GLU A 82 8.43 -28.25 0.63
C GLU A 82 9.81 -28.73 0.17
N THR A 83 10.36 -28.10 -0.88
CA THR A 83 11.62 -28.52 -1.49
C THR A 83 12.85 -27.93 -0.82
N SER A 84 12.75 -26.74 -0.22
CA SER A 84 13.90 -26.05 0.35
C SER A 84 13.83 -25.86 1.86
N ASP A 85 12.75 -26.29 2.52
CA ASP A 85 12.44 -26.06 3.94
C ASP A 85 12.48 -24.57 4.36
N LYS A 86 12.51 -23.66 3.38
CA LYS A 86 12.54 -22.20 3.60
C LYS A 86 11.11 -21.70 3.74
N SER A 87 10.94 -20.69 4.59
CA SER A 87 9.68 -19.98 4.75
C SER A 87 9.79 -18.58 4.18
N TYR A 88 8.75 -18.15 3.47
CA TYR A 88 8.67 -16.85 2.82
C TYR A 88 7.42 -16.12 3.28
N ARG A 89 7.57 -14.83 3.62
CA ARG A 89 6.47 -13.99 4.06
C ARG A 89 5.87 -13.24 2.88
N PHE A 90 4.54 -13.22 2.82
CA PHE A 90 3.74 -12.48 1.86
C PHE A 90 2.77 -11.57 2.62
N ASN A 91 2.63 -10.32 2.19
CA ASN A 91 1.71 -9.36 2.78
C ASN A 91 0.66 -8.95 1.75
N THR A 92 -0.62 -9.26 2.02
CA THR A 92 -1.69 -9.02 1.04
C THR A 92 -2.23 -7.59 1.05
N ALA A 93 -1.89 -6.82 2.09
CA ALA A 93 -2.35 -5.45 2.34
C ALA A 93 -3.84 -5.26 1.97
N LYS A 94 -4.71 -6.17 2.42
CA LYS A 94 -6.07 -6.33 1.92
C LYS A 94 -6.85 -5.03 2.03
N LYS A 95 -6.82 -4.38 3.20
CA LYS A 95 -7.57 -3.13 3.44
C LYS A 95 -7.09 -1.98 2.55
N LEU A 96 -5.77 -1.84 2.36
CA LEU A 96 -5.19 -0.77 1.54
C LEU A 96 -5.49 -0.98 0.06
N ASN A 97 -5.39 -2.22 -0.42
CA ASN A 97 -5.78 -2.58 -1.79
C ASN A 97 -7.28 -2.36 -2.04
N THR A 98 -8.15 -2.71 -1.08
CA THR A 98 -9.58 -2.38 -1.17
C THR A 98 -9.83 -0.87 -1.22
N LEU A 99 -9.11 -0.09 -0.39
CA LEU A 99 -9.24 1.37 -0.42
C LEU A 99 -8.82 1.94 -1.79
N LEU A 100 -7.69 1.48 -2.33
CA LEU A 100 -7.20 1.87 -3.65
C LEU A 100 -8.27 1.63 -4.73
N LEU A 101 -8.83 0.42 -4.79
CA LEU A 101 -9.85 0.07 -5.78
C LEU A 101 -11.12 0.90 -5.64
N ARG A 102 -11.60 1.14 -4.40
CA ARG A 102 -12.77 1.98 -4.18
C ARG A 102 -12.51 3.45 -4.55
N MET A 103 -11.29 3.94 -4.35
CA MET A 103 -10.89 5.27 -4.82
C MET A 103 -10.91 5.34 -6.35
N ILE A 104 -10.32 4.36 -7.04
CA ILE A 104 -10.32 4.24 -8.51
C ILE A 104 -11.75 4.25 -9.06
N ARG A 105 -12.63 3.41 -8.50
CA ARG A 105 -14.05 3.36 -8.88
C ARG A 105 -14.74 4.69 -8.67
N ARG A 106 -14.50 5.34 -7.54
CA ARG A 106 -15.12 6.65 -7.23
C ARG A 106 -14.63 7.77 -8.13
N MET A 107 -13.38 7.71 -8.56
CA MET A 107 -12.81 8.64 -9.54
C MET A 107 -13.27 8.33 -10.97
N GLY A 108 -13.86 7.17 -11.22
CA GLY A 108 -14.29 6.75 -12.55
C GLY A 108 -13.13 6.44 -13.49
N LEU A 109 -11.95 6.09 -12.95
CA LEU A 109 -10.75 5.83 -13.75
C LEU A 109 -10.84 4.53 -14.55
N ILE A 110 -11.65 3.58 -14.09
CA ILE A 110 -11.94 2.30 -14.76
C ILE A 110 -13.46 2.13 -14.78
N LYS A 111 -14.01 1.79 -15.96
CA LYS A 111 -15.46 1.67 -16.17
C LYS A 111 -15.96 0.30 -15.71
N ALA A 112 -16.98 0.27 -14.86
CA ALA A 112 -17.62 -1.01 -14.51
C ALA A 112 -18.22 -1.70 -15.74
N GLY A 113 -18.12 -3.02 -15.80
CA GLY A 113 -18.57 -3.87 -16.91
C GLY A 113 -17.66 -3.84 -18.14
N SER A 114 -16.52 -3.14 -18.10
CA SER A 114 -15.53 -3.22 -19.18
C SER A 114 -14.75 -4.53 -19.12
N HIS A 115 -14.41 -5.04 -20.29
CA HIS A 115 -13.35 -6.03 -20.45
C HIS A 115 -12.00 -5.34 -20.32
N VAL A 116 -11.12 -5.90 -19.48
CA VAL A 116 -9.82 -5.30 -19.16
C VAL A 116 -8.70 -6.32 -19.25
N ASP A 117 -7.55 -5.87 -19.72
CA ASP A 117 -6.30 -6.63 -19.60
C ASP A 117 -5.58 -6.20 -18.32
N LEU A 118 -5.16 -7.18 -17.53
CA LEU A 118 -4.44 -6.97 -16.28
C LEU A 118 -2.97 -7.33 -16.48
N ASP A 119 -2.11 -6.31 -16.46
CA ASP A 119 -0.67 -6.48 -16.47
C ASP A 119 -0.17 -6.77 -15.05
N PHE A 120 0.79 -7.68 -14.91
CA PHE A 120 1.36 -8.04 -13.61
C PHE A 120 2.87 -8.21 -13.67
N ASP A 121 3.57 -7.48 -12.80
CA ASP A 121 5.02 -7.49 -12.72
C ASP A 121 5.52 -7.59 -11.28
N HIS A 122 6.68 -8.23 -11.13
CA HIS A 122 7.43 -8.19 -9.89
C HIS A 122 8.48 -7.10 -9.94
N GLN A 123 8.37 -6.13 -9.04
CA GLN A 123 9.33 -5.03 -8.94
C GLN A 123 10.20 -5.22 -7.70
N PHE A 124 11.52 -5.28 -7.88
CA PHE A 124 12.42 -5.25 -6.72
C PHE A 124 12.43 -3.84 -6.13
N ILE A 125 12.28 -3.76 -4.81
CA ILE A 125 12.41 -2.51 -4.05
C ILE A 125 13.57 -2.69 -3.07
N PRO A 126 14.73 -2.07 -3.35
CA PRO A 126 15.84 -2.01 -2.39
C PRO A 126 15.37 -1.39 -1.08
N ALA A 127 15.66 -2.06 0.03
CA ALA A 127 15.33 -1.59 1.35
C ALA A 127 16.29 -2.19 2.37
N HIS A 128 16.99 -1.33 3.11
CA HIS A 128 17.90 -1.73 4.19
C HIS A 128 17.18 -1.72 5.54
N LYS A 129 15.95 -2.25 5.57
CA LYS A 129 15.19 -2.42 6.81
C LYS A 129 15.65 -3.68 7.53
N PHE A 130 15.49 -3.69 8.86
CA PHE A 130 15.88 -4.81 9.71
C PHE A 130 15.31 -6.17 9.24
N ASP A 131 14.08 -6.18 8.72
CA ASP A 131 13.38 -7.38 8.30
C ASP A 131 13.57 -7.72 6.81
N ALA A 132 14.26 -6.89 6.04
CA ALA A 132 14.52 -7.12 4.61
C ALA A 132 15.44 -8.33 4.39
N LYS A 133 15.28 -9.00 3.25
CA LYS A 133 16.06 -10.21 2.91
C LYS A 133 16.95 -9.93 1.72
N TYR A 134 18.17 -10.50 1.76
CA TYR A 134 19.12 -10.39 0.65
C TYR A 134 18.58 -11.13 -0.59
N SER A 135 18.55 -10.42 -1.70
CA SER A 135 17.90 -10.80 -2.95
C SER A 135 18.92 -11.23 -4.01
N TYR A 136 18.45 -11.97 -5.03
CA TYR A 136 19.25 -12.27 -6.22
C TYR A 136 19.62 -11.03 -7.04
N LYS A 137 18.99 -9.88 -6.77
CA LYS A 137 19.37 -8.55 -7.30
C LYS A 137 20.60 -7.97 -6.60
N GLN A 138 21.28 -8.76 -5.77
CA GLN A 138 22.51 -8.42 -5.06
C GLN A 138 22.34 -7.31 -4.01
N ASP A 139 21.13 -7.17 -3.46
CA ASP A 139 20.82 -6.15 -2.45
C ASP A 139 19.75 -6.65 -1.46
N PHE A 140 19.61 -5.98 -0.31
CA PHE A 140 18.52 -6.23 0.63
C PHE A 140 17.25 -5.51 0.17
N GLY A 141 16.11 -6.19 0.23
CA GLY A 141 14.86 -5.55 -0.12
C GLY A 141 13.67 -6.48 -0.13
N TYR A 142 12.66 -6.06 -0.90
CA TYR A 142 11.42 -6.79 -1.10
C TYR A 142 11.11 -6.96 -2.59
N PHE A 143 10.22 -7.90 -2.91
CA PHE A 143 9.82 -8.22 -4.28
C PHE A 143 8.31 -8.18 -4.48
N PRO A 144 7.63 -7.05 -4.23
CA PRO A 144 6.20 -6.97 -4.42
C PRO A 144 5.78 -7.34 -5.84
N GLY A 145 4.62 -7.97 -5.94
CA GLY A 145 3.89 -8.15 -7.19
C GLY A 145 2.86 -7.03 -7.34
N TRP A 146 2.91 -6.30 -8.44
CA TRP A 146 2.02 -5.19 -8.76
C TRP A 146 1.17 -5.53 -9.98
N ALA A 147 -0.11 -5.19 -9.91
CA ALA A 147 -1.03 -5.31 -11.03
C ALA A 147 -1.47 -3.92 -11.52
N SER A 148 -1.63 -3.79 -12.83
CA SER A 148 -2.13 -2.57 -13.46
C SER A 148 -3.13 -2.84 -14.58
N ILE A 149 -4.01 -1.87 -14.84
CA ILE A 149 -4.94 -1.86 -15.98
C ILE A 149 -4.77 -0.53 -16.69
N GLY A 150 -4.32 -0.53 -17.94
CA GLY A 150 -4.09 0.69 -18.73
C GLY A 150 -3.16 1.70 -18.03
N GLY A 151 -2.14 1.20 -17.32
CA GLY A 151 -1.20 2.00 -16.53
C GLY A 151 -1.69 2.46 -15.15
N ILE A 152 -2.93 2.13 -14.76
CA ILE A 152 -3.46 2.41 -13.41
C ILE A 152 -3.12 1.23 -12.51
N ILE A 153 -2.41 1.46 -11.40
CA ILE A 153 -2.15 0.42 -10.39
C ILE A 153 -3.47 0.02 -9.72
N VAL A 154 -3.80 -1.26 -9.76
CA VAL A 154 -5.05 -1.81 -9.21
C VAL A 154 -4.83 -2.76 -8.03
N GLY A 155 -3.57 -3.10 -7.72
CA GLY A 155 -3.27 -3.84 -6.51
C GLY A 155 -1.79 -4.16 -6.39
N GLY A 156 -1.34 -4.38 -5.16
CA GLY A 156 0.00 -4.86 -4.89
C GLY A 156 0.08 -5.72 -3.64
N GLU A 157 0.86 -6.80 -3.71
CA GLU A 157 1.16 -7.63 -2.55
C GLU A 157 2.67 -7.72 -2.36
N ASN A 158 3.11 -7.50 -1.11
CA ASN A 158 4.54 -7.55 -0.80
C ASN A 158 5.00 -8.98 -0.52
N ARG A 159 6.29 -9.25 -0.73
CA ARG A 159 6.92 -10.50 -0.29
C ARG A 159 8.40 -10.31 -0.02
N ASP A 160 8.97 -11.24 0.74
CA ASP A 160 10.41 -11.25 1.05
C ASP A 160 11.27 -11.22 -0.22
N GLY A 161 12.36 -10.43 -0.19
CA GLY A 161 13.25 -10.22 -1.33
C GLY A 161 14.02 -11.46 -1.81
N ASN A 162 14.09 -12.51 -1.00
CA ASN A 162 14.73 -13.78 -1.36
C ASN A 162 13.75 -14.84 -1.89
N THR A 163 12.48 -14.47 -2.09
CA THR A 163 11.44 -15.37 -2.62
C THR A 163 11.63 -15.57 -4.12
N ASN A 164 11.53 -16.81 -4.60
CA ASN A 164 11.51 -17.08 -6.04
C ASN A 164 10.30 -16.40 -6.70
N VAL A 165 10.49 -15.76 -7.86
CA VAL A 165 9.44 -14.94 -8.46
C VAL A 165 8.16 -15.70 -8.79
N LYS A 166 8.25 -17.00 -9.11
CA LYS A 166 7.10 -17.85 -9.46
C LYS A 166 6.41 -18.46 -8.24
N PHE A 167 7.05 -18.44 -7.07
CA PHE A 167 6.53 -19.09 -5.86
C PHE A 167 5.26 -18.39 -5.38
N HIS A 168 4.15 -19.13 -5.31
CA HIS A 168 2.80 -18.63 -4.99
C HIS A 168 2.35 -17.40 -5.83
N GLN A 169 2.87 -17.25 -7.05
CA GLN A 169 2.45 -16.16 -7.95
C GLN A 169 0.96 -16.27 -8.31
N GLU A 170 0.47 -17.49 -8.54
CA GLU A 170 -0.95 -17.77 -8.83
C GLU A 170 -1.85 -17.30 -7.68
N ASP A 171 -1.46 -17.54 -6.43
CA ASP A 171 -2.23 -17.12 -5.26
C ASP A 171 -2.33 -15.59 -5.17
N THR A 172 -1.23 -14.88 -5.41
CA THR A 172 -1.23 -13.41 -5.47
C THR A 172 -2.13 -12.89 -6.59
N LEU A 173 -1.99 -13.45 -7.80
CA LEU A 173 -2.79 -13.08 -8.96
C LEU A 173 -4.28 -13.30 -8.69
N ARG A 174 -4.67 -14.48 -8.18
CA ARG A 174 -6.06 -14.79 -7.82
C ARG A 174 -6.63 -13.78 -6.83
N ARG A 175 -5.92 -13.50 -5.73
CA ARG A 175 -6.37 -12.51 -4.72
C ARG A 175 -6.50 -11.10 -5.27
N ILE A 176 -5.66 -10.71 -6.23
CA ILE A 176 -5.76 -9.39 -6.88
C ILE A 176 -6.95 -9.37 -7.84
N MET A 177 -7.09 -10.37 -8.73
CA MET A 177 -8.19 -10.47 -9.68
C MET A 177 -9.54 -10.51 -8.97
N ASP A 178 -9.70 -11.35 -7.93
CA ASP A 178 -10.94 -11.42 -7.15
C ASP A 178 -11.34 -10.06 -6.55
N ARG A 179 -10.34 -9.30 -6.06
CA ARG A 179 -10.57 -7.94 -5.53
C ARG A 179 -10.92 -6.95 -6.62
N VAL A 180 -10.22 -6.99 -7.75
CA VAL A 180 -10.47 -6.11 -8.90
C VAL A 180 -11.89 -6.33 -9.43
N THR A 181 -12.29 -7.58 -9.64
CA THR A 181 -13.64 -7.94 -10.08
C THR A 181 -14.70 -7.50 -9.07
N SER A 182 -14.52 -7.79 -7.78
CA SER A 182 -15.51 -7.45 -6.75
C SER A 182 -15.65 -5.95 -6.47
N GLU A 183 -14.54 -5.19 -6.48
CA GLU A 183 -14.57 -3.77 -6.13
C GLU A 183 -14.83 -2.87 -7.35
N LEU A 184 -14.31 -3.21 -8.54
CA LEU A 184 -14.49 -2.40 -9.76
C LEU A 184 -15.63 -2.89 -10.66
N GLY A 185 -16.02 -4.17 -10.57
CA GLY A 185 -17.07 -4.75 -11.42
C GLY A 185 -16.64 -4.92 -12.87
N VAL A 186 -15.35 -5.17 -13.13
CA VAL A 186 -14.79 -5.47 -14.46
C VAL A 186 -14.85 -6.98 -14.76
N VAL A 187 -14.71 -7.35 -16.04
CA VAL A 187 -14.74 -8.74 -16.53
C VAL A 187 -13.45 -9.09 -17.22
#